data_AF-A0A2K1KNJ7-F1
#
_entry.id   AF-A0A2K1KNJ7-F1
#
_cell.length_a   1.000
_cell.length_b   1.000
_cell.length_c   1.000
_cell.angle_alpha   90.00
_cell.angle_beta   90.00
_cell.angle_gamma   90.00
#
_symmetry.space_group_name_H-M   'P 1'
#
loop_
_entity.id
_entity.type
_entity.pdbx_description
1 polymer ?
#
loop_
_entity_poly.entity_id
_entity_poly.type
_entity_poly.pdbx_seq_one_letter_code
_entity_poly.pdbx_strand_id
1 'polypeptide(L)'
;MAASQSVRVFCFWAIALLLGFSSGRADDHVVEPAAAGRVLELTDDNFETEIAKHDHILVDFYAPWCGFCNRLSPQLDIAAPVLVQGSRPIFLAKIDVEKHSKVGSKYKISAFPTLKYFIKGLPTDYTGPRKADGIITHLRRLSAPSIEQLNSEAELHGFVKSIGTEIPLFIGFGLKATDLEEFANKYRSKAWFAVMETFSEEIMEDFNFDKGPALVVTRGEHGEKTTFYGPFEAEDVTEFVLLNLLPLVSHMTPETLRSVREDGRPVVVAVLESESAPEDKEFIKKLKMAAPAYRKFVFAYVVAPQWPEFLRPFWIRKETKLPTVFVWTDDTFVVSNKSDAFIGSSVETELYNLLQMYQDNVLKRHKMRTPSLWERATANLPLTVGYGFLCLGILILLLKGWDTRAHQEVREEHSDATGGSSAEGRGSRGDKKED
;
A
#
# COMPACT_ATOMS: atom_id res chain seq x y z
N MET A 1 -41.36 22.72 87.11
CA MET A 1 -40.92 23.99 87.72
C MET A 1 -39.98 24.64 86.71
N ALA A 2 -40.52 25.59 85.93
CA ALA A 2 -40.16 27.02 85.95
C ALA A 2 -38.73 27.25 85.37
N ALA A 3 -38.63 27.68 84.09
CA ALA A 3 -38.58 29.10 83.66
C ALA A 3 -37.13 29.65 83.79
N SER A 4 -36.54 30.49 82.92
CA SER A 4 -37.04 31.31 81.83
C SER A 4 -35.86 32.14 81.30
N GLN A 5 -35.75 32.29 79.96
CA GLN A 5 -35.43 33.55 79.24
C GLN A 5 -33.99 34.15 79.37
N SER A 6 -33.38 34.83 78.39
CA SER A 6 -33.73 35.22 77.01
C SER A 6 -32.64 36.17 76.48
N VAL A 7 -32.51 36.25 75.13
CA VAL A 7 -32.36 37.51 74.33
C VAL A 7 -30.96 38.20 74.35
N ARG A 8 -30.33 38.67 73.25
CA ARG A 8 -30.65 38.83 71.81
C ARG A 8 -29.44 39.43 71.04
N VAL A 9 -29.34 39.17 69.72
CA VAL A 9 -29.10 40.16 68.60
C VAL A 9 -27.68 40.73 68.41
N PHE A 10 -27.06 40.92 67.22
CA PHE A 10 -27.39 40.77 65.78
C PHE A 10 -26.10 40.78 64.92
N CYS A 11 -26.21 40.22 63.71
CA CYS A 11 -25.61 40.52 62.39
C CYS A 11 -24.33 41.39 62.23
N PHE A 12 -23.39 41.00 61.35
CA PHE A 12 -23.34 41.35 59.90
C PHE A 12 -22.01 40.89 59.24
N TRP A 13 -22.15 40.17 58.11
CA TRP A 13 -21.41 40.21 56.84
C TRP A 13 -19.85 40.21 56.76
N ALA A 14 -19.35 39.13 56.12
CA ALA A 14 -18.51 39.10 54.91
C ALA A 14 -17.35 40.12 54.73
N ILE A 15 -16.14 39.60 54.44
CA ILE A 15 -15.45 39.66 53.12
C ILE A 15 -14.03 39.07 53.26
N ALA A 16 -13.67 38.24 52.29
CA ALA A 16 -12.35 37.65 52.08
C ALA A 16 -11.35 38.64 51.45
N LEU A 17 -10.05 38.46 51.68
CA LEU A 17 -9.00 38.36 50.64
C LEU A 17 -7.58 38.23 51.25
N LEU A 18 -6.90 37.17 50.78
CA LEU A 18 -5.50 37.05 50.35
C LEU A 18 -4.34 36.74 51.32
N LEU A 19 -3.49 35.85 50.76
CA LEU A 19 -2.11 35.43 51.06
C LEU A 19 -2.00 34.30 52.10
N GLY A 20 -1.46 33.11 51.81
CA GLY A 20 -0.86 32.54 50.61
C GLY A 20 -0.08 31.30 51.05
N PHE A 21 -0.38 30.12 50.49
CA PHE A 21 0.45 28.92 50.62
C PHE A 21 0.26 28.09 49.34
N SER A 22 1.22 28.19 48.43
CA SER A 22 1.26 27.38 47.21
C SER A 22 1.88 26.01 47.53
N SER A 23 1.07 24.96 47.51
CA SER A 23 1.55 23.59 47.33
C SER A 23 1.43 23.24 45.85
N GLY A 24 2.50 22.71 45.27
CA GLY A 24 2.63 22.41 43.85
C GLY A 24 1.52 21.50 43.35
N ARG A 25 0.88 21.94 42.26
CA ARG A 25 -0.15 21.20 41.53
C ARG A 25 0.42 20.84 40.18
N ALA A 26 0.26 19.57 39.80
CA ALA A 26 0.57 19.07 38.47
C ALA A 26 -0.07 19.97 37.40
N ASP A 27 0.70 20.28 36.35
CA ASP A 27 0.26 20.97 35.16
C ASP A 27 -0.83 20.15 34.44
N ASP A 28 -2.09 20.44 34.73
CA ASP A 28 -3.19 20.17 33.81
C ASP A 28 -3.10 21.21 32.69
N HIS A 29 -2.49 20.83 31.55
CA HIS A 29 -2.59 21.60 30.32
C HIS A 29 -4.04 21.62 29.85
N VAL A 30 -4.75 22.70 30.18
CA VAL A 30 -6.05 23.03 29.59
C VAL A 30 -5.82 23.35 28.11
N VAL A 31 -6.24 22.43 27.24
CA VAL A 31 -6.26 22.62 25.78
C VAL A 31 -7.30 23.72 25.46
N GLU A 32 -6.84 24.85 24.92
CA GLU A 32 -7.74 25.89 24.41
C GLU A 32 -8.62 25.38 23.24
N PRO A 33 -9.88 25.81 23.12
CA PRO A 33 -10.93 25.15 22.31
C PRO A 33 -10.88 25.47 20.80
N ALA A 34 -9.73 25.86 20.25
CA ALA A 34 -9.63 26.32 18.87
C ALA A 34 -9.01 25.29 17.90
N ALA A 35 -9.41 24.01 18.01
CA ALA A 35 -9.55 23.07 16.87
C ALA A 35 -10.08 21.71 17.35
N ALA A 36 -11.33 21.69 17.82
CA ALA A 36 -12.06 20.47 18.16
C ALA A 36 -12.44 19.67 16.90
N GLY A 37 -11.48 18.94 16.32
CA GLY A 37 -11.74 17.96 15.28
C GLY A 37 -11.82 18.50 13.85
N ARG A 38 -11.13 19.61 13.56
CA ARG A 38 -10.95 20.14 12.19
C ARG A 38 -9.49 20.04 11.76
N VAL A 39 -9.25 20.05 10.46
CA VAL A 39 -7.89 20.13 9.92
C VAL A 39 -7.32 21.53 10.17
N LEU A 40 -6.16 21.60 10.83
CA LEU A 40 -5.45 22.83 11.13
C LEU A 40 -4.82 23.43 9.87
N GLU A 41 -4.91 24.75 9.71
CA GLU A 41 -4.21 25.49 8.66
C GLU A 41 -2.86 25.98 9.21
N LEU A 42 -1.77 25.45 8.64
CA LEU A 42 -0.42 25.87 9.03
C LEU A 42 0.15 26.87 8.04
N THR A 43 1.01 27.72 8.55
CA THR A 43 1.78 28.75 7.85
C THR A 43 3.24 28.67 8.28
N ASP A 44 4.12 29.36 7.56
CA ASP A 44 5.53 29.47 7.96
C ASP A 44 5.71 30.00 9.40
N ASP A 45 4.76 30.79 9.92
CA ASP A 45 4.88 31.46 11.22
C ASP A 45 4.36 30.60 12.39
N ASN A 46 3.35 29.76 12.16
CA ASN A 46 2.76 28.94 13.23
C ASN A 46 3.21 27.47 13.22
N PHE A 47 3.89 27.00 12.16
CA PHE A 47 4.19 25.59 11.97
C PHE A 47 4.88 24.95 13.17
N GLU A 48 6.03 25.49 13.58
CA GLU A 48 6.82 24.89 14.67
C GLU A 48 6.05 24.91 16.00
N THR A 49 5.28 25.97 16.24
CA THR A 49 4.46 26.12 17.45
C THR A 49 3.34 25.08 17.49
N GLU A 50 2.64 24.84 16.38
CA GLU A 50 1.58 23.82 16.31
C GLU A 50 2.13 22.39 16.38
N ILE A 51 3.28 22.13 15.75
CA ILE A 51 3.95 20.82 15.86
C ILE A 51 4.38 20.54 17.31
N ALA A 52 4.87 21.55 18.04
CA ALA A 52 5.31 21.38 19.43
C ALA A 52 4.14 21.22 20.42
N LYS A 53 2.95 21.73 20.10
CA LYS A 53 1.74 21.61 20.96
C LYS A 53 1.14 20.21 20.98
N HIS A 54 1.42 19.39 19.96
CA HIS A 54 0.71 18.14 19.75
C HIS A 54 1.69 16.95 19.67
N ASP A 55 1.50 15.97 20.56
CA ASP A 55 2.29 14.74 20.56
C ASP A 55 2.15 13.96 19.23
N HIS A 56 0.99 14.06 18.59
CA HIS A 56 0.69 13.36 17.35
C HIS A 56 -0.02 14.29 16.36
N ILE A 57 0.63 14.58 15.23
CA ILE A 57 0.05 15.43 14.19
C ILE A 57 0.45 14.96 12.78
N LEU A 58 -0.54 14.74 11.91
CA LEU A 58 -0.31 14.46 10.49
C LEU A 58 -0.46 15.75 9.70
N VAL A 59 0.55 16.12 8.91
CA VAL A 59 0.54 17.32 8.07
C VAL A 59 0.48 16.95 6.60
N ASP A 60 -0.49 17.53 5.88
CA ASP A 60 -0.58 17.51 4.42
C ASP A 60 0.12 18.72 3.80
N PHE A 61 1.24 18.45 3.13
CA PHE A 61 1.95 19.44 2.34
C PHE A 61 1.36 19.41 0.93
N TYR A 62 0.61 20.45 0.57
CA TYR A 62 -0.21 20.48 -0.64
C TYR A 62 0.02 21.72 -1.50
N ALA A 63 -0.56 21.70 -2.70
CA ALA A 63 -0.70 22.86 -3.58
C ALA A 63 -2.15 22.93 -4.11
N PRO A 64 -2.75 24.13 -4.26
CA PRO A 64 -4.18 24.30 -4.51
C PRO A 64 -4.65 23.76 -5.88
N TRP A 65 -3.77 23.73 -6.87
CA TRP A 65 -4.07 23.21 -8.21
C TRP A 65 -3.91 21.68 -8.33
N CYS A 66 -3.40 21.00 -7.29
CA CYS A 66 -3.11 19.58 -7.37
C CYS A 66 -4.38 18.72 -7.18
N GLY A 67 -4.82 18.06 -8.26
CA GLY A 67 -6.00 17.20 -8.23
C GLY A 67 -5.94 16.03 -7.25
N PHE A 68 -4.74 15.51 -6.92
CA PHE A 68 -4.60 14.48 -5.87
C PHE A 68 -4.82 15.05 -4.47
N CYS A 69 -4.37 16.29 -4.21
CA CYS A 69 -4.61 17.00 -2.94
C CYS A 69 -6.10 17.27 -2.75
N ASN A 70 -6.77 17.72 -3.81
CA ASN A 70 -8.22 18.00 -3.80
C ASN A 70 -9.06 16.76 -3.49
N ARG A 71 -8.57 15.55 -3.81
CA ARG A 71 -9.21 14.29 -3.42
C ARG A 71 -8.91 13.86 -1.98
N LEU A 72 -7.74 14.24 -1.45
CA LEU A 72 -7.28 13.88 -0.11
C LEU A 72 -7.89 14.79 0.97
N SER A 73 -7.95 16.11 0.74
CA SER A 73 -8.49 17.09 1.68
C SER A 73 -9.82 16.67 2.32
N PRO A 74 -10.87 16.28 1.57
CA PRO A 74 -12.14 15.87 2.20
C PRO A 74 -12.01 14.59 3.04
N GLN A 75 -11.05 13.71 2.75
CA GLN A 75 -10.80 12.52 3.57
C GLN A 75 -10.15 12.90 4.91
N LEU A 76 -9.27 13.90 4.92
CA LEU A 76 -8.70 14.46 6.15
C LEU A 76 -9.77 15.16 6.99
N ASP A 77 -10.67 15.92 6.36
CA ASP A 77 -11.79 16.58 7.05
C ASP A 77 -12.73 15.57 7.73
N ILE A 78 -12.98 14.41 7.11
CA ILE A 78 -13.76 13.32 7.72
C ILE A 78 -13.00 12.65 8.87
N ALA A 79 -11.68 12.48 8.74
CA ALA A 79 -10.87 11.77 9.71
C ALA A 79 -10.54 12.60 10.97
N ALA A 80 -10.35 13.91 10.81
CA ALA A 80 -9.96 14.84 11.89
C ALA A 80 -10.83 14.72 13.16
N PRO A 81 -12.19 14.76 13.09
CA PRO A 81 -13.02 14.72 14.30
C PRO A 81 -12.96 13.37 15.01
N VAL A 82 -12.65 12.29 14.31
CA VAL A 82 -12.55 10.94 14.88
C VAL A 82 -11.20 10.71 15.56
N LEU A 83 -10.14 11.32 15.01
CA LEU A 83 -8.76 11.13 15.45
C LEU A 83 -8.38 11.96 16.68
N VAL A 84 -8.99 13.12 16.87
CA VAL A 84 -8.80 13.94 18.08
C VAL A 84 -9.52 13.35 19.31
N GLN A 85 -10.32 12.31 19.15
CA GLN A 85 -11.03 11.64 20.25
C GLN A 85 -10.21 10.48 20.81
N GLY A 86 -10.31 10.27 22.13
CA GLY A 86 -9.68 9.15 22.84
C GLY A 86 -8.52 9.57 23.74
N SER A 87 -7.82 8.59 24.31
CA SER A 87 -6.71 8.81 25.25
C SER A 87 -5.41 9.30 24.59
N ARG A 88 -5.31 9.19 23.25
CA ARG A 88 -4.17 9.65 22.44
C ARG A 88 -4.70 10.43 21.23
N PRO A 89 -5.02 11.73 21.40
CA PRO A 89 -5.57 12.54 20.31
C PRO A 89 -4.52 12.72 19.21
N ILE A 90 -4.96 12.57 17.96
CA ILE A 90 -4.13 12.79 16.77
C ILE A 90 -4.73 13.95 15.98
N PHE A 91 -3.93 15.00 15.78
CA PHE A 91 -4.34 16.19 15.05
C PHE A 91 -4.03 16.04 13.57
N LEU A 92 -4.87 16.62 12.72
CA LEU A 92 -4.63 16.71 11.29
C LEU A 92 -4.40 18.17 10.93
N ALA A 93 -3.46 18.42 10.04
CA ALA A 93 -3.08 19.74 9.60
C ALA A 93 -2.74 19.75 8.11
N LYS A 94 -2.72 20.92 7.50
CA LYS A 94 -2.28 21.10 6.12
C LYS A 94 -1.54 22.42 5.95
N ILE A 95 -0.68 22.48 4.95
CA ILE A 95 0.08 23.67 4.59
C ILE A 95 0.20 23.80 3.06
N ASP A 96 -0.17 24.97 2.56
CA ASP A 96 0.08 25.36 1.16
C ASP A 96 1.56 25.71 0.99
N VAL A 97 2.32 24.81 0.38
CA VAL A 97 3.77 24.96 0.22
C VAL A 97 4.14 26.02 -0.81
N GLU A 98 3.24 26.37 -1.75
CA GLU A 98 3.49 27.46 -2.69
C GLU A 98 3.43 28.82 -1.99
N LYS A 99 2.52 28.96 -1.03
CA LYS A 99 2.41 30.17 -0.20
C LYS A 99 3.42 30.20 0.95
N HIS A 100 3.76 29.04 1.51
CA HIS A 100 4.63 28.87 2.68
C HIS A 100 5.86 28.03 2.34
N SER A 101 6.75 28.63 1.54
CA SER A 101 7.88 27.93 0.91
C SER A 101 9.03 27.61 1.87
N LYS A 102 9.14 28.29 3.02
CA LYS A 102 10.20 28.03 4.00
C LYS A 102 10.05 26.65 4.62
N VAL A 103 8.84 26.32 5.07
CA VAL A 103 8.52 25.00 5.61
C VAL A 103 8.69 23.91 4.56
N GLY A 104 8.21 24.12 3.33
CA GLY A 104 8.41 23.17 2.23
C GLY A 104 9.88 22.87 1.95
N SER A 105 10.72 23.91 1.96
CA SER A 105 12.17 23.77 1.77
C SER A 105 12.83 23.02 2.93
N LYS A 106 12.46 23.34 4.18
CA LYS A 106 12.98 22.68 5.39
C LYS A 106 12.76 21.16 5.35
N TYR A 107 11.57 20.74 4.93
CA TYR A 107 11.18 19.33 4.86
C TYR A 107 11.40 18.68 3.49
N LYS A 108 12.07 19.37 2.57
CA LYS A 108 12.44 18.91 1.22
C LYS A 108 11.25 18.37 0.42
N ILE A 109 10.13 19.08 0.46
CA ILE A 109 8.91 18.68 -0.25
C ILE A 109 9.09 18.92 -1.75
N SER A 110 9.10 17.85 -2.54
CA SER A 110 9.32 17.91 -3.99
C SER A 110 8.12 17.44 -4.83
N ALA A 111 7.05 16.95 -4.19
CA ALA A 111 5.85 16.47 -4.85
C ALA A 111 4.62 16.64 -3.95
N PHE A 112 3.43 16.71 -4.56
CA PHE A 112 2.17 16.92 -3.84
C PHE A 112 1.12 15.83 -4.14
N PRO A 113 0.32 15.40 -3.15
CA PRO A 113 0.50 15.68 -1.73
C PRO A 113 1.68 14.88 -1.17
N THR A 114 2.43 15.49 -0.25
CA THR A 114 3.36 14.76 0.63
C THR A 114 2.80 14.84 2.04
N LEU A 115 2.63 13.69 2.68
CA LEU A 115 2.12 13.60 4.05
C LEU A 115 3.28 13.27 4.99
N LYS A 116 3.43 14.01 6.09
CA LYS A 116 4.37 13.67 7.17
C LYS A 116 3.64 13.60 8.50
N TYR A 117 3.88 12.51 9.22
CA TYR A 117 3.36 12.30 10.57
C TYR A 117 4.45 12.65 11.57
N PHE A 118 4.12 13.52 12.52
CA PHE A 118 5.01 13.96 13.56
C PHE A 118 4.62 13.29 14.87
N ILE A 119 5.60 12.67 15.52
CA ILE A 119 5.46 12.11 16.87
C ILE A 119 6.40 12.92 17.76
N LYS A 120 5.86 13.71 18.69
CA LYS A 120 6.62 14.59 19.58
C LYS A 120 7.63 15.46 18.81
N GLY A 121 7.17 16.04 17.69
CA GLY A 121 7.96 16.88 16.79
C GLY A 121 8.90 16.14 15.82
N LEU A 122 9.06 14.82 15.93
CA LEU A 122 9.91 14.04 15.01
C LEU A 122 9.12 13.62 13.75
N PRO A 123 9.53 14.06 12.55
CA PRO A 123 8.82 13.75 11.31
C PRO A 123 9.10 12.33 10.80
N THR A 124 8.06 11.65 10.34
CA THR A 124 8.13 10.40 9.55
C THR A 124 7.24 10.52 8.32
N ASP A 125 7.67 9.98 7.19
CA ASP A 125 6.85 9.96 5.98
C ASP A 125 5.61 9.09 6.19
N TYR A 126 4.44 9.63 5.85
CA TYR A 126 3.21 8.87 5.86
C TYR A 126 3.00 8.21 4.49
N THR A 127 3.06 6.89 4.47
CA THR A 127 2.85 6.06 3.27
C THR A 127 1.59 5.20 3.35
N GLY A 128 0.71 5.49 4.32
CA GLY A 128 -0.52 4.74 4.57
C GLY A 128 -1.65 5.03 3.58
N PRO A 129 -2.85 4.46 3.85
CA PRO A 129 -4.05 4.67 3.04
C PRO A 129 -4.46 6.15 2.93
N ARG A 130 -5.19 6.50 1.87
CA ARG A 130 -5.63 7.89 1.63
C ARG A 130 -7.14 8.12 1.79
N LYS A 131 -7.88 7.08 2.19
CA LYS A 131 -9.31 7.17 2.55
C LYS A 131 -9.44 7.36 4.06
N ALA A 132 -10.50 8.04 4.51
CA ALA A 132 -10.66 8.45 5.90
C ALA A 132 -10.57 7.28 6.89
N ASP A 133 -11.28 6.19 6.62
CA ASP A 133 -11.25 4.95 7.41
C ASP A 133 -9.83 4.37 7.53
N GLY A 134 -9.12 4.25 6.41
CA GLY A 134 -7.75 3.78 6.39
C GLY A 134 -6.77 4.73 7.08
N ILE A 135 -6.96 6.05 6.95
CA ILE A 135 -6.16 7.07 7.66
C ILE A 135 -6.36 6.92 9.17
N ILE A 136 -7.62 6.84 9.63
CA ILE A 136 -7.95 6.71 11.05
C ILE A 136 -7.29 5.47 11.65
N THR A 137 -7.49 4.31 11.03
CA THR A 137 -6.94 3.04 11.50
C THR A 137 -5.42 3.07 11.51
N HIS A 138 -4.81 3.58 10.44
CA HIS A 138 -3.36 3.63 10.32
C HIS A 138 -2.71 4.56 11.34
N LEU A 139 -3.25 5.77 11.55
CA LEU A 139 -2.70 6.73 12.50
C LEU A 139 -2.90 6.29 13.95
N ARG A 140 -4.06 5.73 14.31
CA ARG A 140 -4.28 5.18 15.66
C ARG A 140 -3.24 4.11 16.00
N ARG A 141 -2.94 3.24 15.05
CA ARG A 141 -1.83 2.28 15.16
C ARG A 141 -0.48 2.97 15.35
N LEU A 142 -0.16 3.98 14.54
CA LEU A 142 1.09 4.74 14.69
C LEU A 142 1.16 5.56 15.99
N SER A 143 0.06 5.79 16.69
CA SER A 143 0.06 6.46 18.01
C SER A 143 0.16 5.51 19.21
N ALA A 144 -0.06 4.21 19.03
CA ALA A 144 0.00 3.22 20.11
C ALA A 144 1.41 3.17 20.77
N PRO A 145 1.62 2.47 21.90
CA PRO A 145 2.97 2.08 22.29
C PRO A 145 3.70 1.37 21.13
N SER A 146 5.02 1.53 21.03
CA SER A 146 5.81 0.77 20.02
C SER A 146 5.84 -0.71 20.35
N ILE A 147 5.80 -1.04 21.64
CA ILE A 147 5.73 -2.39 22.18
C ILE A 147 4.55 -2.51 23.12
N GLU A 148 3.75 -3.56 22.93
CA GLU A 148 2.71 -3.96 23.88
C GLU A 148 3.30 -4.91 24.94
N GLN A 149 3.14 -4.59 26.22
CA GLN A 149 3.52 -5.49 27.31
C GLN A 149 2.34 -6.42 27.63
N LEU A 150 2.53 -7.72 27.45
CA LEU A 150 1.51 -8.73 27.69
C LEU A 150 1.85 -9.52 28.97
N ASN A 151 0.94 -9.47 29.95
CA ASN A 151 1.17 -10.06 31.28
C ASN A 151 0.33 -11.32 31.52
N SER A 152 -0.56 -11.66 30.58
CA SER A 152 -1.39 -12.86 30.66
C SER A 152 -1.70 -13.42 29.27
N GLU A 153 -2.09 -14.68 29.24
CA GLU A 153 -2.54 -15.36 28.02
C GLU A 153 -3.77 -14.67 27.41
N ALA A 154 -4.73 -14.26 28.25
CA ALA A 154 -5.91 -13.53 27.78
C ALA A 154 -5.55 -12.21 27.07
N GLU A 155 -4.55 -11.48 27.57
CA GLU A 155 -4.02 -10.28 26.91
C GLU A 155 -3.35 -10.62 25.59
N LEU A 156 -2.54 -11.68 25.54
CA LEU A 156 -1.87 -12.15 24.32
C LEU A 156 -2.86 -12.49 23.20
N HIS A 157 -3.82 -13.39 23.46
CA HIS A 157 -4.81 -13.77 22.45
C HIS A 157 -5.73 -12.61 22.07
N GLY A 158 -6.14 -11.79 23.05
CA GLY A 158 -6.91 -10.57 22.80
C GLY A 158 -6.19 -9.59 21.89
N PHE A 159 -4.89 -9.38 22.12
CA PHE A 159 -4.05 -8.50 21.31
C PHE A 159 -3.88 -9.04 19.89
N VAL A 160 -3.49 -10.32 19.74
CA VAL A 160 -3.33 -11.00 18.44
C VAL A 160 -4.61 -10.92 17.59
N LYS A 161 -5.79 -11.08 18.22
CA LYS A 161 -7.08 -10.94 17.56
C LYS A 161 -7.37 -9.50 17.13
N SER A 162 -6.98 -8.52 17.94
CA SER A 162 -7.27 -7.10 17.69
C SER A 162 -6.50 -6.50 16.51
N ILE A 163 -5.28 -6.97 16.25
CA ILE A 163 -4.39 -6.41 15.23
C ILE A 163 -4.68 -6.92 13.80
N GLY A 164 -5.46 -8.00 13.67
CA GLY A 164 -5.79 -8.60 12.38
C GLY A 164 -4.62 -9.37 11.73
N THR A 165 -4.68 -9.54 10.40
CA THR A 165 -3.75 -10.39 9.63
C THR A 165 -2.87 -9.62 8.64
N GLU A 166 -3.11 -8.32 8.47
CA GLU A 166 -2.44 -7.51 7.44
C GLU A 166 -0.96 -7.23 7.75
N ILE A 167 -0.65 -7.00 9.03
CA ILE A 167 0.68 -6.58 9.51
C ILE A 167 1.24 -7.67 10.43
N PRO A 168 2.51 -8.08 10.28
CA PRO A 168 3.13 -9.03 11.20
C PRO A 168 3.19 -8.50 12.63
N LEU A 169 3.00 -9.39 13.59
CA LEU A 169 3.27 -9.17 15.00
C LEU A 169 4.48 -9.99 15.43
N PHE A 170 5.48 -9.31 15.97
CA PHE A 170 6.65 -9.90 16.60
C PHE A 170 6.44 -9.92 18.12
N ILE A 171 6.55 -11.10 18.73
CA ILE A 171 6.33 -11.31 20.16
C ILE A 171 7.62 -11.85 20.77
N GLY A 172 8.21 -11.08 21.67
CA GLY A 172 9.36 -11.49 22.46
C GLY A 172 8.93 -12.26 23.70
N PHE A 173 8.97 -13.59 23.65
CA PHE A 173 8.76 -14.46 24.79
C PHE A 173 10.04 -14.55 25.62
N GLY A 174 9.97 -14.14 26.89
CA GLY A 174 11.13 -14.07 27.79
C GLY A 174 12.08 -12.92 27.50
N LEU A 175 11.64 -11.94 26.68
CA LEU A 175 12.37 -10.70 26.38
C LEU A 175 11.70 -9.52 27.08
N LYS A 176 12.49 -8.48 27.37
CA LYS A 176 12.00 -7.21 27.90
C LYS A 176 11.69 -6.25 26.77
N ALA A 177 10.84 -5.25 27.04
CA ALA A 177 10.55 -4.20 26.07
C ALA A 177 11.83 -3.48 25.59
N THR A 178 12.80 -3.27 26.49
CA THR A 178 14.10 -2.64 26.16
C THR A 178 14.88 -3.40 25.09
N ASP A 179 14.70 -4.72 25.00
CA ASP A 179 15.44 -5.56 24.05
C ASP A 179 14.92 -5.39 22.62
N LEU A 180 13.67 -4.92 22.46
CA LEU A 180 13.01 -4.77 21.16
C LEU A 180 12.69 -3.32 20.78
N GLU A 181 12.88 -2.36 21.69
CA GLU A 181 12.36 -0.99 21.58
C GLU A 181 12.87 -0.26 20.32
N GLU A 182 14.16 -0.41 20.00
CA GLU A 182 14.74 0.20 18.80
C GLU A 182 14.05 -0.32 17.52
N PHE A 183 13.88 -1.64 17.39
CA PHE A 183 13.23 -2.24 16.22
C PHE A 183 11.75 -1.88 16.15
N ALA A 184 11.08 -1.87 17.30
CA ALA A 184 9.68 -1.51 17.39
C ALA A 184 9.42 -0.06 16.94
N ASN A 185 10.33 0.86 17.30
CA ASN A 185 10.30 2.23 16.82
C ASN A 185 10.64 2.34 15.32
N LYS A 186 11.69 1.64 14.87
CA LYS A 186 12.16 1.67 13.47
C LYS A 186 11.16 1.07 12.48
N TYR A 187 10.52 -0.04 12.83
CA TYR A 187 9.58 -0.78 11.99
C TYR A 187 8.13 -0.53 12.35
N ARG A 188 7.86 0.50 13.15
CA ARG A 188 6.51 0.87 13.62
C ARG A 188 5.47 0.95 12.53
N SER A 189 5.83 1.40 11.32
CA SER A 189 4.89 1.50 10.20
C SER A 189 4.62 0.17 9.50
N LYS A 190 5.44 -0.86 9.73
CA LYS A 190 5.47 -2.15 9.00
C LYS A 190 5.23 -3.37 9.88
N ALA A 191 5.30 -3.25 11.20
CA ALA A 191 5.16 -4.37 12.14
C ALA A 191 4.60 -3.91 13.49
N TRP A 192 3.94 -4.83 14.19
CA TRP A 192 3.60 -4.73 15.60
C TRP A 192 4.65 -5.45 16.43
N PHE A 193 4.90 -4.95 17.64
CA PHE A 193 5.78 -5.61 18.60
C PHE A 193 5.07 -5.76 19.93
N ALA A 194 5.30 -6.90 20.57
CA ALA A 194 4.85 -7.18 21.91
C ALA A 194 5.92 -7.97 22.67
N VAL A 195 5.86 -7.96 23.99
CA VAL A 195 6.71 -8.76 24.86
C VAL A 195 5.88 -9.46 25.91
N MET A 196 6.29 -10.67 26.26
CA MET A 196 5.71 -11.47 27.33
C MET A 196 6.86 -12.14 28.08
N GLU A 197 7.25 -11.56 29.21
CA GLU A 197 8.42 -12.01 29.98
C GLU A 197 8.24 -13.42 30.59
N THR A 198 7.00 -13.80 30.90
CA THR A 198 6.65 -15.09 31.48
C THR A 198 5.53 -15.75 30.69
N PHE A 199 5.66 -17.04 30.38
CA PHE A 199 4.72 -17.79 29.56
C PHE A 199 4.60 -19.25 30.03
N SER A 200 3.48 -19.90 29.69
CA SER A 200 3.18 -21.31 30.01
C SER A 200 3.64 -22.25 28.88
N GLU A 201 3.68 -23.55 29.15
CA GLU A 201 3.88 -24.59 28.11
C GLU A 201 2.74 -24.56 27.07
N GLU A 202 1.52 -24.20 27.47
CA GLU A 202 0.38 -24.01 26.55
C GLU A 202 0.66 -22.92 25.52
N ILE A 203 1.21 -21.77 25.95
CA ILE A 203 1.62 -20.69 25.03
C ILE A 203 2.76 -21.16 24.10
N MET A 204 3.68 -21.99 24.61
CA MET A 204 4.76 -22.57 23.81
C MET A 204 4.23 -23.45 22.68
N GLU A 205 3.24 -24.29 22.99
CA GLU A 205 2.53 -25.12 22.01
C GLU A 205 1.74 -24.25 21.02
N ASP A 206 0.96 -23.28 21.50
CA ASP A 206 0.13 -22.41 20.67
C ASP A 206 0.95 -21.56 19.70
N PHE A 207 2.11 -21.07 20.14
CA PHE A 207 2.99 -20.21 19.36
C PHE A 207 4.14 -20.98 18.66
N ASN A 208 4.17 -22.31 18.75
CA ASN A 208 5.15 -23.19 18.13
C ASN A 208 6.61 -22.81 18.46
N PHE A 209 6.96 -22.74 19.74
CA PHE A 209 8.35 -22.55 20.17
C PHE A 209 8.71 -23.44 21.37
N ASP A 210 9.96 -23.90 21.43
CA ASP A 210 10.40 -24.99 22.32
C ASP A 210 11.15 -24.50 23.56
N LYS A 211 11.56 -23.23 23.59
CA LYS A 211 12.29 -22.60 24.71
C LYS A 211 12.31 -21.08 24.61
N GLY A 212 12.45 -20.41 25.74
CA GLY A 212 12.78 -18.98 25.80
C GLY A 212 14.27 -18.71 26.04
N PRO A 213 14.75 -17.48 25.76
CA PRO A 213 14.02 -16.42 25.07
C PRO A 213 13.79 -16.75 23.58
N ALA A 214 12.66 -16.30 23.04
CA ALA A 214 12.28 -16.50 21.64
C ALA A 214 11.57 -15.26 21.09
N LEU A 215 11.86 -14.91 19.84
CA LEU A 215 11.12 -13.91 19.08
C LEU A 215 10.28 -14.65 18.04
N VAL A 216 8.97 -14.65 18.23
CA VAL A 216 8.01 -15.31 17.35
C VAL A 216 7.31 -14.26 16.50
N VAL A 217 7.21 -14.48 15.20
CA VAL A 217 6.40 -13.66 14.30
C VAL A 217 5.15 -14.41 13.84
N THR A 218 4.00 -13.75 13.86
CA THR A 218 2.72 -14.27 13.36
C THR A 218 1.91 -13.20 12.63
N ARG A 219 0.89 -13.62 11.87
CA ARG A 219 -0.13 -12.75 11.26
C ARG A 219 -1.51 -13.25 11.64
N GLY A 220 -2.11 -12.60 12.65
CA GLY A 220 -3.33 -13.08 13.29
C GLY A 220 -3.14 -14.39 14.07
N GLU A 221 -4.24 -14.92 14.58
CA GLU A 221 -4.27 -16.07 15.50
C GLU A 221 -3.87 -17.39 14.82
N HIS A 222 -4.39 -17.61 13.61
CA HIS A 222 -4.13 -18.81 12.81
C HIS A 222 -3.04 -18.60 11.75
N GLY A 223 -2.26 -17.53 11.88
CA GLY A 223 -1.15 -17.24 10.98
C GLY A 223 -0.03 -18.28 11.10
N GLU A 224 0.76 -18.40 10.04
CA GLU A 224 2.03 -19.13 10.09
C GLU A 224 2.96 -18.44 11.09
N LYS A 225 3.60 -19.24 11.94
CA LYS A 225 4.49 -18.78 13.00
C LYS A 225 5.92 -19.11 12.63
N THR A 226 6.80 -18.11 12.75
CA THR A 226 8.24 -18.30 12.57
C THR A 226 8.95 -17.87 13.84
N THR A 227 9.86 -18.71 14.33
CA THR A 227 10.53 -18.52 15.62
C THR A 227 12.01 -18.24 15.42
N PHE A 228 12.53 -17.29 16.20
CA PHE A 228 13.95 -16.95 16.28
C PHE A 228 14.44 -17.07 17.72
N TYR A 229 15.46 -17.89 17.95
CA TYR A 229 16.02 -18.16 19.28
C TYR A 229 17.28 -17.33 19.59
N GLY A 230 17.60 -16.35 18.75
CA GLY A 230 18.80 -15.53 18.87
C GLY A 230 19.95 -15.97 17.96
N PRO A 231 21.10 -15.30 18.05
CA PRO A 231 21.43 -14.28 19.07
C PRO A 231 20.57 -13.01 18.95
N PHE A 232 20.26 -12.35 20.08
CA PHE A 232 19.39 -11.16 20.13
C PHE A 232 20.19 -9.86 19.97
N GLU A 233 21.14 -9.87 19.03
CA GLU A 233 21.95 -8.69 18.70
C GLU A 233 21.28 -7.88 17.59
N ALA A 234 21.68 -6.61 17.45
CA ALA A 234 21.00 -5.68 16.56
C ALA A 234 20.96 -6.11 15.09
N GLU A 235 22.03 -6.74 14.60
CA GLU A 235 22.14 -7.22 13.23
C GLU A 235 21.21 -8.42 12.99
N ASP A 236 21.23 -9.41 13.87
CA ASP A 236 20.44 -10.64 13.73
C ASP A 236 18.94 -10.38 13.89
N VAL A 237 18.54 -9.55 14.86
CA VAL A 237 17.13 -9.16 15.04
C VAL A 237 16.66 -8.33 13.83
N THR A 238 17.51 -7.43 13.31
CA THR A 238 17.21 -6.68 12.09
C THR A 238 16.98 -7.61 10.90
N GLU A 239 17.87 -8.58 10.68
CA GLU A 239 17.72 -9.56 9.60
C GLU A 239 16.42 -10.36 9.76
N PHE A 240 16.15 -10.88 10.97
CA PHE A 240 14.93 -11.62 11.24
C PHE A 240 13.67 -10.80 11.00
N VAL A 241 13.62 -9.55 11.46
CA VAL A 241 12.48 -8.65 11.23
C VAL A 241 12.30 -8.43 9.73
N LEU A 242 13.34 -8.04 9.01
CA LEU A 242 13.27 -7.76 7.57
C LEU A 242 12.79 -8.97 6.76
N LEU A 243 13.31 -10.16 7.07
CA LEU A 243 12.90 -11.41 6.39
C LEU A 243 11.42 -11.74 6.58
N ASN A 244 10.81 -11.27 7.67
CA ASN A 244 9.45 -11.60 8.06
C ASN A 244 8.47 -10.41 7.97
N LEU A 245 8.86 -9.27 7.39
CA LEU A 245 7.96 -8.13 7.14
C LEU A 245 6.87 -8.47 6.11
N LEU A 246 7.17 -9.36 5.16
CA LEU A 246 6.21 -9.89 4.19
C LEU A 246 5.74 -11.29 4.60
N PRO A 247 4.49 -11.68 4.28
CA PRO A 247 4.06 -13.07 4.44
C PRO A 247 4.92 -13.99 3.55
N LEU A 248 5.04 -15.27 3.94
CA LEU A 248 5.85 -16.25 3.20
C LEU A 248 5.53 -16.28 1.71
N VAL A 249 4.25 -16.15 1.37
CA VAL A 249 3.79 -15.90 0.00
C VAL A 249 2.76 -14.77 0.03
N SER A 250 3.08 -13.67 -0.65
CA SER A 250 2.24 -12.47 -0.70
C SER A 250 1.20 -12.55 -1.82
N HIS A 251 -0.07 -12.25 -1.55
CA HIS A 251 -1.03 -11.96 -2.63
C HIS A 251 -0.70 -10.59 -3.23
N MET A 252 -0.37 -10.54 -4.51
CA MET A 252 0.07 -9.34 -5.18
C MET A 252 -1.11 -8.58 -5.79
N THR A 253 -1.43 -7.45 -5.17
CA THR A 253 -2.47 -6.49 -5.56
C THR A 253 -1.85 -5.09 -5.69
N PRO A 254 -2.56 -4.09 -6.22
CA PRO A 254 -2.05 -2.70 -6.26
C PRO A 254 -1.58 -2.19 -4.89
N GLU A 255 -2.23 -2.62 -3.82
CA GLU A 255 -1.95 -2.24 -2.44
C GLU A 255 -0.69 -2.90 -1.91
N THR A 256 -0.47 -4.19 -2.20
CA THR A 256 0.67 -4.95 -1.68
C THR A 256 1.93 -4.84 -2.55
N LEU A 257 1.78 -4.47 -3.83
CA LEU A 257 2.87 -4.37 -4.80
C LEU A 257 4.01 -3.47 -4.30
N ARG A 258 3.66 -2.36 -3.64
CA ARG A 258 4.66 -1.42 -3.11
C ARG A 258 5.57 -2.09 -2.07
N SER A 259 4.99 -2.81 -1.12
CA SER A 259 5.75 -3.49 -0.07
C SER A 259 6.63 -4.61 -0.64
N VAL A 260 6.12 -5.36 -1.62
CA VAL A 260 6.90 -6.38 -2.35
C VAL A 260 8.07 -5.76 -3.12
N ARG A 261 7.86 -4.59 -3.75
CA ARG A 261 8.88 -3.85 -4.51
C ARG A 261 9.97 -3.24 -3.61
N GLU A 262 9.59 -2.72 -2.46
CA GLU A 262 10.50 -2.05 -1.51
C GLU A 262 11.39 -3.04 -0.76
N ASP A 263 11.06 -4.33 -0.76
CA ASP A 263 11.90 -5.39 -0.16
C ASP A 263 13.27 -5.52 -0.85
N GLY A 264 13.32 -5.29 -2.16
CA GLY A 264 14.58 -5.25 -2.94
C GLY A 264 15.12 -6.62 -3.36
N ARG A 265 14.64 -7.74 -2.78
CA ARG A 265 14.98 -9.09 -3.28
C ARG A 265 14.28 -9.39 -4.61
N PRO A 266 14.83 -10.28 -5.45
CA PRO A 266 14.11 -10.82 -6.59
C PRO A 266 12.80 -11.48 -6.16
N VAL A 267 11.74 -11.27 -6.95
CA VAL A 267 10.39 -11.73 -6.62
C VAL A 267 10.02 -12.92 -7.50
N VAL A 268 9.75 -14.07 -6.88
CA VAL A 268 9.14 -15.23 -7.52
C VAL A 268 7.64 -15.01 -7.56
N VAL A 269 7.09 -14.85 -8.76
CA VAL A 269 5.67 -14.59 -8.97
C VAL A 269 5.02 -15.80 -9.60
N ALA A 270 4.10 -16.42 -8.87
CA ALA A 270 3.15 -17.39 -9.41
C ALA A 270 1.93 -16.68 -10.00
N VAL A 271 1.54 -17.06 -11.20
CA VAL A 271 0.33 -16.57 -11.85
C VAL A 271 -0.69 -17.69 -11.86
N LEU A 272 -1.85 -17.42 -11.27
CA LEU A 272 -2.92 -18.39 -11.04
C LEU A 272 -4.21 -17.95 -11.73
N GLU A 273 -5.10 -18.88 -12.00
CA GLU A 273 -6.41 -18.57 -12.58
C GLU A 273 -7.39 -18.12 -11.49
N SER A 274 -7.36 -18.77 -10.32
CA SER A 274 -8.29 -18.49 -9.21
C SER A 274 -7.71 -18.92 -7.87
N GLU A 275 -7.79 -18.07 -6.85
CA GLU A 275 -7.41 -18.46 -5.48
C GLU A 275 -8.40 -19.44 -4.80
N SER A 276 -9.60 -19.61 -5.38
CA SER A 276 -10.64 -20.46 -4.79
C SER A 276 -10.58 -21.91 -5.29
N ALA A 277 -9.98 -22.14 -6.47
CA ALA A 277 -9.89 -23.45 -7.10
C ALA A 277 -8.99 -24.40 -6.28
N PRO A 278 -9.37 -25.68 -6.11
CA PRO A 278 -8.58 -26.63 -5.31
C PRO A 278 -7.12 -26.78 -5.78
N GLU A 279 -6.90 -26.80 -7.09
CA GLU A 279 -5.57 -26.95 -7.69
C GLU A 279 -4.66 -25.75 -7.37
N ASP A 280 -5.18 -24.53 -7.51
CA ASP A 280 -4.44 -23.30 -7.21
C ASP A 280 -4.22 -23.12 -5.70
N LYS A 281 -5.17 -23.54 -4.84
CA LYS A 281 -4.96 -23.59 -3.38
C LYS A 281 -3.84 -24.53 -2.99
N GLU A 282 -3.82 -25.73 -3.57
CA GLU A 282 -2.77 -26.71 -3.38
C GLU A 282 -1.42 -26.17 -3.89
N PHE A 283 -1.42 -25.46 -5.03
CA PHE A 283 -0.24 -24.79 -5.55
C PHE A 283 0.31 -23.73 -4.60
N ILE A 284 -0.54 -22.83 -4.08
CA ILE A 284 -0.15 -21.81 -3.10
C ILE A 284 0.42 -22.47 -1.84
N LYS A 285 -0.20 -23.56 -1.37
CA LYS A 285 0.28 -24.32 -0.20
C LYS A 285 1.68 -24.88 -0.43
N LYS A 286 1.94 -25.52 -1.57
CA LYS A 286 3.26 -26.04 -1.93
C LYS A 286 4.29 -24.92 -2.07
N LEU A 287 3.90 -23.80 -2.68
CA LEU A 287 4.76 -22.62 -2.80
C LEU A 287 5.16 -22.07 -1.41
N LYS A 288 4.21 -21.99 -0.47
CA LYS A 288 4.46 -21.60 0.92
C LYS A 288 5.41 -22.56 1.64
N MET A 289 5.27 -23.87 1.42
CA MET A 289 6.16 -24.87 2.02
C MET A 289 7.59 -24.76 1.47
N ALA A 290 7.76 -24.37 0.21
CA ALA A 290 9.07 -24.23 -0.41
C ALA A 290 9.77 -22.89 -0.11
N ALA A 291 9.00 -21.80 0.05
CA ALA A 291 9.53 -20.44 0.22
C ALA A 291 10.60 -20.29 1.33
N PRO A 292 10.47 -20.92 2.53
CA PRO A 292 11.48 -20.82 3.58
C PRO A 292 12.89 -21.26 3.20
N ALA A 293 13.03 -22.17 2.22
CA ALA A 293 14.33 -22.64 1.73
C ALA A 293 15.05 -21.60 0.85
N TYR A 294 14.33 -20.58 0.37
CA TYR A 294 14.80 -19.62 -0.63
C TYR A 294 14.71 -18.18 -0.12
N ARG A 295 15.21 -17.91 1.09
CA ARG A 295 15.15 -16.59 1.76
C ARG A 295 15.73 -15.42 0.95
N LYS A 296 16.55 -15.69 -0.08
CA LYS A 296 17.07 -14.68 -1.02
C LYS A 296 16.00 -14.13 -1.98
N PHE A 297 14.79 -14.70 -1.97
CA PHE A 297 13.68 -14.32 -2.83
C PHE A 297 12.45 -13.93 -2.00
N VAL A 298 11.65 -13.03 -2.55
CA VAL A 298 10.26 -12.82 -2.10
C VAL A 298 9.35 -13.71 -2.93
N PHE A 299 8.38 -14.36 -2.31
CA PHE A 299 7.37 -15.13 -3.03
C PHE A 299 6.04 -14.40 -3.04
N ALA A 300 5.41 -14.38 -4.21
CA ALA A 300 4.11 -13.79 -4.40
C ALA A 300 3.28 -14.60 -5.40
N TYR A 301 1.96 -14.43 -5.34
CA TYR A 301 1.06 -14.89 -6.38
C TYR A 301 0.16 -13.76 -6.86
N VAL A 302 -0.33 -13.87 -8.10
CA VAL A 302 -1.31 -12.96 -8.69
C VAL A 302 -2.39 -13.77 -9.40
N VAL A 303 -3.64 -13.37 -9.21
CA VAL A 303 -4.79 -13.97 -9.89
C VAL A 303 -4.99 -13.26 -11.23
N ALA A 304 -4.74 -13.95 -12.34
CA ALA A 304 -4.63 -13.32 -13.66
C ALA A 304 -5.89 -12.56 -14.09
N PRO A 305 -7.13 -13.09 -13.90
CA PRO A 305 -8.35 -12.34 -14.20
C PRO A 305 -8.51 -11.04 -13.41
N GLN A 306 -7.94 -10.95 -12.20
CA GLN A 306 -8.11 -9.79 -11.32
C GLN A 306 -7.20 -8.62 -11.71
N TRP A 307 -6.04 -8.89 -12.33
CA TRP A 307 -5.06 -7.84 -12.64
C TRP A 307 -4.30 -8.04 -13.97
N PRO A 308 -4.99 -8.09 -15.12
CA PRO A 308 -4.37 -8.34 -16.42
C PRO A 308 -3.37 -7.24 -16.84
N GLU A 309 -3.59 -6.00 -16.41
CA GLU A 309 -2.71 -4.86 -16.71
C GLU A 309 -1.32 -5.02 -16.10
N PHE A 310 -1.24 -5.58 -14.89
CA PHE A 310 0.04 -5.88 -14.24
C PHE A 310 0.81 -6.98 -14.97
N LEU A 311 0.10 -7.96 -15.52
CA LEU A 311 0.67 -9.14 -16.17
C LEU A 311 1.15 -8.90 -17.61
N ARG A 312 0.58 -7.90 -18.29
CA ARG A 312 0.90 -7.59 -19.70
C ARG A 312 2.39 -7.35 -19.98
N PRO A 313 3.16 -6.60 -19.16
CA PRO A 313 4.60 -6.40 -19.36
C PRO A 313 5.43 -7.68 -19.28
N PHE A 314 4.92 -8.71 -18.60
CA PHE A 314 5.55 -10.03 -18.44
C PHE A 314 5.18 -11.02 -19.55
N TRP A 315 4.46 -10.55 -20.58
CA TRP A 315 3.96 -11.34 -21.71
C TRP A 315 2.99 -12.46 -21.32
N ILE A 316 2.39 -12.35 -20.14
CA ILE A 316 1.30 -13.21 -19.71
C ILE A 316 0.01 -12.67 -20.31
N ARG A 317 -0.66 -13.49 -21.12
CA ARG A 317 -1.89 -13.17 -21.84
C ARG A 317 -2.97 -14.18 -21.51
N LYS A 318 -4.18 -13.96 -22.04
CA LYS A 318 -5.33 -14.84 -21.82
C LYS A 318 -5.08 -16.27 -22.32
N GLU A 319 -4.22 -16.44 -23.31
CA GLU A 319 -3.87 -17.73 -23.90
C GLU A 319 -2.71 -18.43 -23.15
N THR A 320 -2.09 -17.76 -22.19
CA THR A 320 -1.02 -18.35 -21.39
C THR A 320 -1.60 -19.47 -20.52
N LYS A 321 -0.97 -20.65 -20.56
CA LYS A 321 -1.35 -21.76 -19.70
C LYS A 321 -0.94 -21.44 -18.26
N LEU A 322 -1.88 -21.61 -17.33
CA LEU A 322 -1.69 -21.40 -15.89
C LEU A 322 -1.79 -22.75 -15.14
N PRO A 323 -1.15 -22.89 -13.97
CA PRO A 323 -0.29 -21.91 -13.32
C PRO A 323 1.06 -21.75 -14.04
N THR A 324 1.64 -20.55 -13.96
CA THR A 324 3.00 -20.29 -14.45
C THR A 324 3.79 -19.45 -13.45
N VAL A 325 5.11 -19.57 -13.46
CA VAL A 325 5.99 -18.88 -12.49
C VAL A 325 7.11 -18.16 -13.23
N PHE A 326 7.37 -16.92 -12.81
CA PHE A 326 8.50 -16.13 -13.28
C PHE A 326 9.26 -15.50 -12.11
N VAL A 327 10.52 -15.16 -12.34
CA VAL A 327 11.32 -14.38 -11.39
C VAL A 327 11.46 -12.96 -11.92
N TRP A 328 11.04 -11.99 -11.12
CA TRP A 328 11.07 -10.56 -11.42
C TRP A 328 12.21 -9.88 -10.66
N THR A 329 13.00 -9.06 -11.37
CA THR A 329 14.08 -8.26 -10.79
C THR A 329 14.14 -6.91 -11.50
N ASP A 330 13.83 -5.84 -10.77
CA ASP A 330 13.82 -4.46 -11.26
C ASP A 330 12.99 -4.24 -12.53
N ASP A 331 13.65 -4.00 -13.67
CA ASP A 331 13.04 -3.79 -14.98
C ASP A 331 13.05 -5.05 -15.86
N THR A 332 13.41 -6.21 -15.30
CA THR A 332 13.59 -7.47 -16.02
C THR A 332 12.90 -8.66 -15.37
N PHE A 333 12.63 -9.70 -16.15
CA PHE A 333 12.09 -10.96 -15.64
C PHE A 333 12.68 -12.15 -16.40
N VAL A 334 12.61 -13.33 -15.79
CA VAL A 334 12.88 -14.62 -16.43
C VAL A 334 11.71 -15.56 -16.21
N VAL A 335 11.46 -16.45 -17.17
CA VAL A 335 10.43 -17.49 -17.09
C VAL A 335 11.12 -18.84 -17.24
N SER A 336 10.51 -19.92 -16.74
CA SER A 336 10.98 -21.27 -17.06
C SER A 336 10.99 -21.49 -18.58
N ASN A 337 11.99 -22.21 -19.08
CA ASN A 337 12.09 -22.58 -20.50
C ASN A 337 10.95 -23.51 -20.96
N LYS A 338 10.23 -24.13 -20.03
CA LYS A 338 9.05 -24.95 -20.32
C LYS A 338 7.80 -24.18 -19.93
N SER A 339 6.97 -23.83 -20.93
CA SER A 339 5.75 -23.04 -20.74
C SER A 339 4.69 -23.72 -19.86
N ASP A 340 4.77 -25.03 -19.71
CA ASP A 340 3.90 -25.90 -18.92
C ASP A 340 4.63 -26.55 -17.74
N ALA A 341 5.82 -26.04 -17.37
CA ALA A 341 6.67 -26.61 -16.32
C ALA A 341 5.88 -26.93 -15.07
N PHE A 342 4.97 -26.04 -14.65
CA PHE A 342 4.22 -26.12 -13.40
C PHE A 342 2.85 -26.81 -13.53
N ILE A 343 2.56 -27.44 -14.68
CA ILE A 343 1.30 -28.13 -14.94
C ILE A 343 1.54 -29.64 -14.80
N GLY A 344 0.95 -30.27 -13.78
CA GLY A 344 1.02 -31.71 -13.55
C GLY A 344 2.36 -32.24 -13.00
N SER A 345 3.31 -31.36 -12.71
CA SER A 345 4.62 -31.68 -12.13
C SER A 345 4.71 -31.32 -10.64
N SER A 346 5.81 -31.72 -9.97
CA SER A 346 6.11 -31.27 -8.61
C SER A 346 6.56 -29.80 -8.62
N VAL A 347 5.78 -28.96 -7.93
CA VAL A 347 6.07 -27.52 -7.74
C VAL A 347 7.46 -27.32 -7.16
N GLU A 348 7.87 -28.17 -6.21
CA GLU A 348 9.15 -28.13 -5.52
C GLU A 348 10.31 -28.34 -6.50
N THR A 349 10.20 -29.33 -7.38
CA THR A 349 11.24 -29.67 -8.36
C THR A 349 11.40 -28.57 -9.40
N GLU A 350 10.29 -28.08 -9.95
CA GLU A 350 10.32 -27.04 -10.98
C GLU A 350 10.73 -25.69 -10.42
N LEU A 351 10.35 -25.39 -9.18
CA LEU A 351 10.85 -24.21 -8.47
C LEU A 351 12.35 -24.31 -8.21
N TYR A 352 12.85 -25.44 -7.73
CA TYR A 352 14.29 -25.67 -7.54
C TYR A 352 15.06 -25.44 -8.85
N ASN A 353 14.61 -26.08 -9.93
CA ASN A 353 15.24 -25.92 -11.25
C ASN A 353 15.24 -24.47 -11.73
N LEU A 354 14.09 -23.78 -11.64
CA LEU A 354 13.96 -22.37 -12.03
C LEU A 354 14.92 -21.47 -11.24
N LEU A 355 14.98 -21.63 -9.91
CA LEU A 355 15.78 -20.78 -9.05
C LEU A 355 17.28 -21.07 -9.17
N GLN A 356 17.69 -22.33 -9.36
CA GLN A 356 19.08 -22.67 -9.68
C GLN A 356 19.49 -22.06 -11.01
N MET A 357 18.70 -22.24 -12.06
CA MET A 357 18.98 -21.66 -13.38
C MET A 357 19.01 -20.12 -13.37
N TYR A 358 18.20 -19.49 -12.51
CA TYR A 358 18.26 -18.04 -12.29
C TYR A 358 19.58 -17.63 -11.63
N GLN A 359 20.02 -18.35 -10.59
CA GLN A 359 21.28 -18.07 -9.87
C GLN A 359 22.50 -18.28 -10.78
N ASP A 360 22.47 -19.30 -11.62
CA ASP A 360 23.52 -19.61 -12.60
C ASP A 360 23.51 -18.64 -13.80
N ASN A 361 22.54 -17.71 -13.87
CA ASN A 361 22.34 -16.77 -14.98
C ASN A 361 22.20 -17.44 -16.36
N VAL A 362 21.67 -18.67 -16.43
CA VAL A 362 21.48 -19.40 -17.69
C VAL A 362 20.12 -19.15 -18.35
N LEU A 363 19.19 -18.50 -17.65
CA LEU A 363 17.88 -18.12 -18.20
C LEU A 363 17.96 -16.85 -19.03
N LYS A 364 17.18 -16.81 -20.13
CA LYS A 364 17.06 -15.61 -20.95
C LYS A 364 16.32 -14.52 -20.18
N ARG A 365 17.01 -13.41 -19.91
CA ARG A 365 16.44 -12.23 -19.25
C ARG A 365 15.65 -11.40 -20.25
N HIS A 366 14.41 -11.08 -19.90
CA HIS A 366 13.50 -10.26 -20.68
C HIS A 366 13.33 -8.90 -20.01
N LYS A 367 13.39 -7.81 -20.80
CA LYS A 367 13.10 -6.47 -20.30
C LYS A 367 11.60 -6.22 -20.37
N MET A 368 11.02 -5.69 -19.30
CA MET A 368 9.60 -5.35 -19.27
C MET A 368 9.30 -4.30 -20.34
N ARG A 369 8.19 -4.48 -21.07
CA ARG A 369 7.74 -3.50 -22.06
C ARG A 369 7.20 -2.26 -21.34
N THR A 370 7.99 -1.19 -21.28
CA THR A 370 7.48 0.11 -20.81
C THR A 370 6.43 0.63 -21.80
N PRO A 371 5.25 1.09 -21.35
CA PRO A 371 4.28 1.71 -22.23
C PRO A 371 4.93 2.86 -23.00
N SER A 372 4.66 2.95 -24.30
CA SER A 372 5.20 4.04 -25.11
C SER A 372 4.73 5.41 -24.59
N LEU A 373 5.44 6.49 -24.91
CA LEU A 373 5.00 7.85 -24.60
C LEU A 373 3.57 8.11 -25.10
N TRP A 374 3.20 7.53 -26.25
CA TRP A 374 1.86 7.60 -26.79
C TRP A 374 0.82 6.87 -25.93
N GLU A 375 1.12 5.63 -25.51
CA GLU A 375 0.23 4.85 -24.65
C GLU A 375 0.02 5.53 -23.28
N ARG A 376 1.05 6.18 -22.72
CA ARG A 376 0.95 6.96 -21.48
C ARG A 376 0.09 8.21 -21.64
N ALA A 377 0.18 8.88 -22.80
CA ALA A 377 -0.64 10.04 -23.11
C ALA A 377 -2.12 9.66 -23.30
N THR A 378 -2.41 8.48 -23.88
CA THR A 378 -3.78 8.02 -24.13
C THR A 378 -4.46 7.35 -22.95
N ALA A 379 -3.71 6.88 -21.95
CA ALA A 379 -4.27 6.14 -20.80
C ALA A 379 -5.25 6.95 -19.93
N ASN A 380 -5.20 8.29 -19.99
CA ASN A 380 -6.09 9.19 -19.23
C ASN A 380 -7.00 10.05 -20.12
N LEU A 381 -7.02 9.81 -21.44
CA LEU A 381 -7.91 10.53 -22.35
C LEU A 381 -9.30 9.87 -22.29
N PRO A 382 -10.37 10.60 -21.93
CA PRO A 382 -11.71 10.03 -21.90
C PRO A 382 -12.07 9.48 -23.28
N LEU A 383 -12.80 8.35 -23.33
CA LEU A 383 -13.19 7.64 -24.56
C LEU A 383 -13.77 8.57 -25.64
N THR A 384 -14.39 9.67 -25.23
CA THR A 384 -14.91 10.74 -26.09
C THR A 384 -13.86 11.41 -26.97
N VAL A 385 -12.62 11.56 -26.49
CA VAL A 385 -11.51 12.14 -27.27
C VAL A 385 -10.91 11.12 -28.24
N GLY A 386 -10.88 9.83 -27.87
CA GLY A 386 -10.51 8.74 -28.78
C GLY A 386 -11.48 8.61 -29.97
N TYR A 387 -12.78 8.71 -29.71
CA TYR A 387 -13.79 8.83 -30.77
C TYR A 387 -13.63 10.11 -31.59
N GLY A 388 -13.21 11.22 -30.98
CA GLY A 388 -12.91 12.46 -31.69
C GLY A 388 -11.84 12.29 -32.78
N PHE A 389 -10.75 11.58 -32.49
CA PHE A 389 -9.71 11.30 -33.48
C PHE A 389 -10.14 10.30 -34.55
N LEU A 390 -10.94 9.29 -34.20
CA LEU A 390 -11.52 8.35 -35.17
C LEU A 390 -12.49 9.07 -36.11
N CYS A 391 -13.37 9.91 -35.58
CA CYS A 391 -14.31 10.72 -36.34
C CYS A 391 -13.58 11.75 -37.22
N LEU A 392 -12.50 12.37 -36.72
CA LEU A 392 -11.68 13.30 -37.52
C LEU A 392 -10.95 12.57 -38.65
N GLY A 393 -10.44 11.37 -38.40
CA GLY A 393 -9.84 10.52 -39.44
C GLY A 393 -10.84 10.11 -40.52
N ILE A 394 -12.06 9.69 -40.12
CA ILE A 394 -13.15 9.38 -41.04
C ILE A 394 -13.59 10.62 -41.82
N LEU A 395 -13.70 11.79 -41.17
CA LEU A 395 -14.05 13.05 -41.81
C LEU A 395 -13.00 13.49 -42.84
N ILE A 396 -11.70 13.33 -42.54
CA ILE A 396 -10.62 13.62 -43.49
C ILE A 396 -10.67 12.64 -44.68
N LEU A 397 -10.98 11.36 -44.46
CA LEU A 397 -11.15 10.38 -45.53
C LEU A 397 -12.38 10.68 -46.40
N LEU A 398 -13.49 11.12 -45.80
CA LEU A 398 -14.68 11.55 -46.53
C LEU A 398 -14.44 12.83 -47.33
N LEU A 399 -13.71 13.81 -46.77
CA LEU A 399 -13.34 15.04 -47.47
C LEU A 399 -12.39 14.77 -48.64
N LYS A 400 -11.40 13.89 -48.46
CA LYS A 400 -10.52 13.45 -49.57
C LYS A 400 -11.27 12.64 -50.63
N GLY A 401 -12.24 11.83 -50.23
CA GLY A 401 -13.14 11.09 -51.13
C GLY A 401 -14.11 11.99 -51.90
N TRP A 402 -14.51 13.13 -51.32
CA TRP A 402 -15.33 14.13 -51.99
C TRP A 402 -14.52 14.87 -53.07
N ASP A 403 -13.28 15.22 -52.76
CA ASP A 403 -12.36 15.89 -53.69
C ASP A 403 -12.07 15.01 -54.93
N THR A 404 -11.95 13.68 -54.72
CA THR A 404 -11.77 12.73 -55.83
C THR A 404 -13.03 12.56 -56.70
N ARG A 405 -14.24 12.63 -56.12
CA ARG A 405 -15.50 12.57 -56.89
C ARG A 405 -15.78 13.85 -57.67
N ALA A 406 -15.50 15.01 -57.09
CA ALA A 406 -15.61 16.29 -57.79
C ALA A 406 -14.68 16.36 -59.01
N HIS A 407 -13.49 15.75 -58.93
CA HIS A 407 -12.58 15.62 -60.06
C HIS A 407 -12.98 14.57 -61.11
N GLN A 408 -13.85 13.60 -60.78
CA GLN A 408 -14.41 12.64 -61.74
C GLN A 408 -15.63 13.20 -62.49
N GLU A 409 -16.55 13.92 -61.82
CA GLU A 409 -17.73 14.51 -62.47
C GLU A 409 -17.34 15.59 -63.50
N VAL A 410 -16.30 16.39 -63.24
CA VAL A 410 -15.79 17.39 -64.22
C VAL A 410 -15.10 16.74 -65.42
N ARG A 411 -14.64 15.48 -65.30
CA ARG A 411 -13.96 14.75 -66.38
C ARG A 411 -14.94 13.96 -67.26
N GLU A 412 -16.10 13.56 -66.72
CA GLU A 412 -17.15 12.86 -67.47
C GLU A 412 -18.05 13.82 -68.29
N GLU A 413 -18.28 15.05 -67.83
CA GLU A 413 -18.98 16.08 -68.65
C GLU A 413 -18.21 16.52 -69.91
N HIS A 414 -16.90 16.26 -69.98
CA HIS A 414 -16.09 16.53 -71.18
C HIS A 414 -15.90 15.31 -72.10
N SER A 415 -16.33 14.10 -71.72
CA SER A 415 -16.16 12.88 -72.54
C SER A 415 -17.42 12.38 -73.24
N ASP A 416 -18.61 12.84 -72.88
CA ASP A 416 -19.89 12.39 -73.49
C ASP A 416 -20.33 13.17 -74.74
N ALA A 417 -19.43 13.94 -75.34
CA ALA A 417 -19.67 14.65 -76.60
C ALA A 417 -18.92 14.05 -77.81
N THR A 418 -18.51 12.77 -77.82
CA THR A 418 -18.06 12.09 -79.06
C THR A 418 -18.18 10.57 -79.00
N GLY A 419 -19.35 10.07 -79.42
CA GLY A 419 -19.64 8.87 -80.23
C GLY A 419 -18.88 7.54 -80.06
N GLY A 420 -19.64 6.44 -79.97
CA GLY A 420 -19.15 5.10 -80.33
C GLY A 420 -20.19 3.97 -80.20
N SER A 421 -20.79 3.58 -81.33
CA SER A 421 -21.74 2.46 -81.48
C SER A 421 -21.09 1.07 -81.38
N SER A 422 -21.79 0.18 -80.66
CA SER A 422 -21.87 -1.28 -80.61
C SER A 422 -21.14 -2.19 -81.61
N ALA A 423 -20.61 -3.32 -81.09
CA ALA A 423 -20.97 -4.73 -81.42
C ALA A 423 -19.77 -5.67 -81.06
N GLU A 424 -19.86 -6.50 -80.01
CA GLU A 424 -20.32 -7.91 -79.97
C GLU A 424 -19.50 -8.94 -80.77
N GLY A 425 -19.10 -10.03 -80.06
CA GLY A 425 -18.60 -11.26 -80.68
C GLY A 425 -17.92 -12.24 -79.72
N ARG A 426 -18.69 -13.17 -79.13
CA ARG A 426 -18.24 -14.31 -78.30
C ARG A 426 -17.50 -15.38 -79.13
N GLY A 427 -16.55 -16.07 -78.49
CA GLY A 427 -15.92 -17.30 -78.99
C GLY A 427 -15.33 -18.14 -77.85
N SER A 428 -15.47 -19.45 -77.95
CA SER A 428 -15.50 -20.45 -76.87
C SER A 428 -14.25 -21.37 -76.84
N ARG A 429 -13.80 -21.74 -75.63
CA ARG A 429 -13.36 -23.07 -75.14
C ARG A 429 -12.29 -23.88 -75.91
N GLY A 430 -11.25 -24.37 -75.20
CA GLY A 430 -10.44 -25.51 -75.64
C GLY A 430 -9.17 -25.79 -74.82
N ASP A 431 -9.14 -26.95 -74.17
CA ASP A 431 -8.03 -27.64 -73.48
C ASP A 431 -6.67 -27.69 -74.22
N LYS A 432 -5.55 -27.74 -73.48
CA LYS A 432 -4.67 -28.93 -73.36
C LYS A 432 -3.32 -28.67 -72.64
N LYS A 433 -3.04 -29.57 -71.68
CA LYS A 433 -1.81 -30.33 -71.37
C LYS A 433 -0.40 -29.71 -71.45
N GLU A 434 0.29 -29.87 -70.31
CA GLU A 434 1.63 -30.46 -70.09
C GLU A 434 2.71 -30.28 -71.16
N ASP A 435 3.81 -29.63 -70.78
CA ASP A 435 5.09 -30.28 -70.48
C ASP A 435 5.80 -29.58 -69.32
#